data_AF-T0H5Z2-F1
#
_entry.id   AF-T0H5Z2-F1
#
_cell.length_a   1.000
_cell.length_b   1.000
_cell.length_c   1.000
_cell.angle_alpha   90.00
_cell.angle_beta   90.00
_cell.angle_gamma   90.00
#
_symmetry.space_group_name_H-M   'P 1'
#
loop_
_entity.id
_entity.type
_entity.pdbx_description
1 polymer ?
#
loop_
_entity_poly.entity_id
_entity_poly.type
_entity_poly.pdbx_seq_one_letter_code
_entity_poly.pdbx_strand_id
1 'polypeptide(L)'
;MLPFFKPKMNFLDFSLIEYAEILKGVFKLSERSSFYKTQFSIQSKIPRRIPVINMNLELTHLQKIAAFLLIFICLFAELQSEEVEKETYTDLTKALQNPSKVLSLDLCEQKLTTLPKEIGILQNLQWLDLSENRLTNFPEAVEQLRNLRKLYLYSNPLLPKEKERIRKALPKCEIYFGDK
;
A
#
# COMPACT_ATOMS: atom_id res chain seq x y z
N MET A 1 -23.05 -26.64 13.66
CA MET A 1 -23.03 -25.22 13.29
C MET A 1 -22.36 -24.44 14.40
N LEU A 2 -21.11 -24.03 14.20
CA LEU A 2 -20.38 -23.09 15.05
C LEU A 2 -19.73 -22.04 14.14
N PRO A 3 -19.73 -20.75 14.51
CA PRO A 3 -19.30 -19.67 13.63
C PRO A 3 -17.77 -19.58 13.57
N PHE A 4 -17.25 -19.37 12.36
CA PHE A 4 -15.85 -19.09 12.07
C PHE A 4 -15.46 -17.73 12.67
N PHE A 5 -14.65 -17.74 13.73
CA PHE A 5 -13.79 -16.62 14.10
C PHE A 5 -12.59 -16.60 13.14
N LYS A 6 -12.52 -15.61 12.23
CA LYS A 6 -11.27 -15.27 11.55
C LYS A 6 -10.53 -14.24 12.40
N PRO A 7 -9.28 -14.48 12.84
CA PRO A 7 -8.44 -13.38 13.29
C PRO A 7 -7.96 -12.61 12.05
N LYS A 8 -8.18 -11.29 12.02
CA LYS A 8 -7.48 -10.39 11.09
C LYS A 8 -6.04 -10.26 11.57
N MET A 9 -5.10 -10.93 10.91
CA MET A 9 -3.68 -10.63 11.02
C MET A 9 -3.34 -9.61 9.93
N ASN A 10 -3.11 -8.36 10.31
CA ASN A 10 -2.60 -7.32 9.42
C ASN A 10 -1.08 -7.53 9.25
N PHE A 11 -0.62 -7.79 8.03
CA PHE A 11 0.79 -8.02 7.70
C PHE A 11 1.57 -6.73 7.37
N LEU A 12 1.04 -5.55 7.73
CA LEU A 12 1.53 -4.27 7.21
C LEU A 12 2.48 -3.48 8.11
N ASP A 13 2.92 -4.00 9.26
CA ASP A 13 3.85 -3.29 10.15
C ASP A 13 5.10 -4.11 10.44
N PHE A 14 5.84 -4.51 9.40
CA PHE A 14 7.21 -4.95 9.60
C PHE A 14 8.16 -4.02 8.87
N SER A 15 9.01 -3.34 9.63
CA SER A 15 10.10 -2.54 9.09
C SER A 15 11.10 -3.45 8.36
N LEU A 16 11.86 -2.92 7.40
CA LEU A 16 12.95 -3.66 6.71
C LEU A 16 13.93 -4.35 7.69
N ILE A 17 14.03 -3.84 8.92
CA ILE A 17 14.86 -4.40 9.98
C ILE A 17 14.25 -5.70 10.54
N GLU A 18 12.94 -5.80 10.69
CA GLU A 18 12.29 -7.02 11.18
C GLU A 18 12.31 -8.14 10.14
N TYR A 19 12.22 -7.82 8.85
CA TYR A 19 12.47 -8.80 7.78
C TYR A 19 13.89 -9.36 7.82
N ALA A 20 14.88 -8.50 8.11
CA ALA A 20 16.27 -8.93 8.26
C ALA A 20 16.50 -9.77 9.53
N GLU A 21 15.81 -9.47 10.64
CA GLU A 21 15.84 -10.27 11.88
C GLU A 21 15.18 -11.64 11.68
N ILE A 22 14.07 -11.73 10.94
CA ILE A 22 13.42 -13.00 10.57
C ILE A 22 14.39 -13.84 9.73
N LEU A 23 15.05 -13.26 8.73
CA LEU A 23 16.03 -13.94 7.90
C LEU A 23 17.26 -14.40 8.71
N LYS A 24 17.77 -13.57 9.64
CA LYS A 24 18.85 -13.96 10.55
C LYS A 24 18.42 -15.09 11.50
N GLY A 25 17.17 -15.10 11.97
CA GLY A 25 16.61 -16.17 12.79
C GLY A 25 16.56 -17.50 12.06
N VAL A 26 16.14 -17.49 10.79
CA VAL A 26 16.13 -18.68 9.92
C VAL A 26 17.54 -19.22 9.68
N PHE A 27 18.53 -18.33 9.43
CA PHE A 27 19.93 -18.74 9.29
C PHE A 27 20.54 -19.28 10.60
N LYS A 28 20.23 -18.66 11.74
CA LYS A 28 20.74 -19.08 13.06
C LYS A 28 20.11 -20.39 13.57
N LEU A 29 18.88 -20.71 13.14
CA LEU A 29 18.26 -22.02 13.36
C LEU A 29 18.94 -23.13 12.54
N SER A 30 19.57 -22.80 11.41
CA SER A 30 20.36 -23.76 10.62
C SER A 30 21.68 -24.14 11.28
N GLU A 31 22.26 -23.25 12.10
CA GLU A 31 23.53 -23.50 12.81
C GLU A 31 23.36 -24.08 14.23
N ARG A 32 22.15 -24.04 14.82
CA ARG A 32 21.92 -24.46 16.21
C ARG A 32 21.22 -25.81 16.40
N SER A 33 20.90 -26.56 15.35
CA SER A 33 20.43 -27.95 15.55
C SER A 33 21.61 -28.87 15.85
N SER A 34 21.83 -29.13 17.13
CA SER A 34 22.85 -29.97 17.73
C SER A 34 22.66 -31.48 17.48
N PHE A 35 22.38 -31.90 16.24
CA PHE A 35 22.28 -33.33 15.89
C PHE A 35 23.60 -33.93 15.35
N TYR A 36 24.70 -33.19 15.41
CA TYR A 36 26.03 -33.68 15.05
C TYR A 36 26.98 -33.64 16.24
N LYS A 37 26.72 -34.46 17.26
CA LYS A 37 27.74 -34.98 18.17
C LYS A 37 27.14 -36.08 19.04
N THR A 38 27.49 -37.34 18.74
CA THR A 38 28.16 -38.26 19.68
C THR A 38 28.37 -39.60 18.97
N GLN A 39 29.62 -40.01 18.90
CA GLN A 39 30.08 -41.30 18.41
C GLN A 39 29.75 -42.35 19.48
N PHE A 40 28.76 -43.22 19.24
CA PHE A 40 28.54 -44.40 20.08
C PHE A 40 28.75 -45.66 19.23
N SER A 41 29.71 -46.47 19.67
CA SER A 41 30.16 -47.68 18.98
C SER A 41 29.05 -48.73 18.93
N ILE A 42 28.66 -49.17 17.73
CA ILE A 42 27.84 -50.37 17.57
C ILE A 42 28.78 -51.50 17.17
N GLN A 43 29.23 -52.29 18.15
CA GLN A 43 29.86 -53.57 17.90
C GLN A 43 28.81 -54.63 17.56
N SER A 44 29.06 -55.29 16.43
CA SER A 44 28.70 -56.68 16.11
C SER A 44 27.28 -57.00 15.62
N LYS A 45 27.26 -57.66 14.45
CA LYS A 45 26.19 -58.41 13.80
C LYS A 45 25.06 -57.58 13.16
N ILE A 46 25.23 -57.29 11.86
CA ILE A 46 24.23 -57.52 10.79
C ILE A 46 24.99 -57.49 9.44
N PRO A 47 24.63 -58.33 8.44
CA PRO A 47 25.50 -58.76 7.35
C PRO A 47 25.60 -57.79 6.17
N ARG A 48 26.65 -58.01 5.38
CA ARG A 48 26.99 -57.33 4.11
C ARG A 48 25.85 -57.46 3.10
N ARG A 49 25.56 -56.36 2.38
CA ARG A 49 24.61 -56.18 1.25
C ARG A 49 23.24 -55.60 1.59
N ILE A 50 23.22 -54.32 1.90
CA ILE A 50 22.26 -53.40 1.27
C ILE A 50 23.07 -52.16 0.89
N PRO A 51 23.14 -51.75 -0.38
CA PRO A 51 23.67 -50.44 -0.71
C PRO A 51 22.73 -49.43 -0.04
N VAL A 52 23.23 -48.72 0.97
CA VAL A 52 22.60 -47.48 1.41
C VAL A 52 22.62 -46.58 0.19
N ILE A 53 21.47 -46.46 -0.47
CA ILE A 53 21.30 -45.53 -1.60
C ILE A 53 21.61 -44.16 -1.02
N ASN A 54 22.69 -43.58 -1.55
CA ASN A 54 23.21 -42.29 -1.17
C ASN A 54 22.15 -41.23 -1.52
N MET A 55 21.30 -40.82 -0.56
CA MET A 55 20.43 -39.65 -0.72
C MET A 55 21.26 -38.38 -0.57
N ASN A 56 22.19 -38.18 -1.50
CA ASN A 56 22.96 -36.93 -1.61
C ASN A 56 22.37 -36.01 -2.69
N LEU A 57 21.04 -36.08 -2.88
CA LEU A 57 20.30 -35.30 -3.87
C LEU A 57 19.66 -34.02 -3.29
N GLU A 58 19.78 -33.74 -1.98
CA GLU A 58 18.64 -33.11 -1.28
C GLU A 58 18.82 -31.74 -0.60
N LEU A 59 19.80 -30.89 -0.95
CA LEU A 59 19.85 -29.52 -0.35
C LEU A 59 20.02 -28.38 -1.35
N THR A 60 20.91 -28.52 -2.33
CA THR A 60 21.16 -27.44 -3.32
C THR A 60 20.02 -27.30 -4.33
N HIS A 61 19.39 -28.40 -4.73
CA HIS A 61 18.25 -28.38 -5.65
C HIS A 61 17.00 -27.83 -4.97
N LEU A 62 16.70 -28.23 -3.74
CA LEU A 62 15.57 -27.72 -2.99
C LEU A 62 15.71 -26.22 -2.69
N GLN A 63 16.92 -25.76 -2.34
CA GLN A 63 17.20 -24.33 -2.17
C GLN A 63 17.07 -23.53 -3.47
N LYS A 64 17.53 -24.08 -4.61
CA LYS A 64 17.34 -23.46 -5.94
C LYS A 64 15.87 -23.40 -6.33
N ILE A 65 15.11 -24.46 -6.06
CA ILE A 65 13.66 -24.50 -6.29
C ILE A 65 12.96 -23.46 -5.39
N ALA A 66 13.31 -23.39 -4.11
CA ALA A 66 12.76 -22.41 -3.18
C ALA A 66 13.09 -20.97 -3.59
N ALA A 67 14.32 -20.69 -4.02
CA ALA A 67 14.73 -19.37 -4.52
C ALA A 67 14.00 -19.01 -5.82
N PHE A 68 13.84 -19.98 -6.74
CA PHE A 68 13.09 -19.77 -7.97
C PHE A 68 11.59 -19.54 -7.70
N LEU A 69 11.01 -20.26 -6.74
CA LEU A 69 9.63 -20.03 -6.29
C LEU A 69 9.47 -18.67 -5.61
N LEU A 70 10.44 -18.22 -4.81
CA LEU A 70 10.43 -16.88 -4.22
C LEU A 70 10.52 -15.80 -5.29
N ILE A 71 11.41 -15.94 -6.27
CA ILE A 71 11.52 -15.02 -7.40
C ILE A 71 10.22 -15.03 -8.22
N PHE A 72 9.64 -16.20 -8.48
CA PHE A 72 8.38 -16.33 -9.19
C PHE A 72 7.22 -15.71 -8.41
N ILE A 73 7.15 -15.87 -7.09
CA ILE A 73 6.17 -15.22 -6.21
C ILE A 73 6.37 -13.70 -6.22
N CYS A 74 7.62 -13.21 -6.19
CA CYS A 74 7.91 -11.77 -6.29
C CYS A 74 7.49 -11.19 -7.64
N LEU A 75 7.85 -11.86 -8.74
CA LEU A 75 7.45 -11.45 -10.10
C LEU A 75 5.93 -11.51 -10.28
N PHE A 76 5.29 -12.52 -9.71
CA PHE A 76 3.83 -12.62 -9.73
C PHE A 76 3.19 -11.54 -8.86
N ALA A 77 3.77 -11.19 -7.71
CA ALA A 77 3.31 -10.08 -6.88
C ALA A 77 3.46 -8.71 -7.57
N GLU A 78 4.53 -8.50 -8.33
CA GLU A 78 4.71 -7.32 -9.19
C GLU A 78 3.77 -7.32 -10.41
N LEU A 79 3.42 -8.48 -10.96
CA LEU A 79 2.40 -8.59 -12.01
C LEU A 79 0.96 -8.40 -11.47
N GLN A 80 0.74 -8.70 -10.18
CA GLN A 80 -0.53 -8.51 -9.46
C GLN A 80 -0.59 -7.14 -8.76
N SER A 81 0.45 -6.31 -8.81
CA SER A 81 0.24 -4.86 -8.74
C SER A 81 -0.40 -4.45 -10.06
N GLU A 82 -1.65 -4.86 -10.21
CA GLU A 82 -2.61 -4.21 -11.07
C GLU A 82 -2.50 -2.75 -10.65
N GLU A 83 -1.86 -1.93 -11.49
CA GLU A 83 -2.08 -0.50 -11.45
C GLU A 83 -3.59 -0.38 -11.52
N VAL A 84 -4.24 -0.24 -10.37
CA VAL A 84 -5.59 0.27 -10.30
C VAL A 84 -5.43 1.60 -10.96
N GLU A 85 -5.73 1.68 -12.26
CA GLU A 85 -5.75 2.90 -13.03
C GLU A 85 -6.54 3.85 -12.14
N LYS A 86 -5.84 4.78 -11.48
CA LYS A 86 -6.46 5.71 -10.56
C LYS A 86 -7.25 6.62 -11.47
N GLU A 87 -8.48 6.22 -11.73
CA GLU A 87 -9.40 6.90 -12.61
C GLU A 87 -9.46 8.33 -12.13
N THR A 88 -8.80 9.21 -12.88
CA THR A 88 -8.74 10.63 -12.58
C THR A 88 -9.92 11.25 -13.28
N TYR A 89 -10.87 11.72 -12.49
CA TYR A 89 -12.06 12.36 -13.01
C TYR A 89 -11.69 13.77 -13.44
N THR A 90 -12.01 14.13 -14.68
CA THR A 90 -11.82 15.50 -15.20
C THR A 90 -13.13 16.28 -15.31
N ASP A 91 -14.23 15.69 -14.85
CA ASP A 91 -15.56 16.27 -14.94
C ASP A 91 -16.28 16.04 -13.61
N LEU A 92 -16.69 17.13 -12.97
CA LEU A 92 -17.35 17.08 -11.67
C LEU A 92 -18.69 16.33 -11.75
N THR A 93 -19.44 16.45 -12.85
CA THR A 93 -20.70 15.73 -13.05
C THR A 93 -20.47 14.24 -13.09
N LYS A 94 -19.44 13.77 -13.81
CA LYS A 94 -19.07 12.35 -13.84
C LYS A 94 -18.57 11.86 -12.47
N ALA A 95 -17.80 12.67 -11.76
CA ALA A 95 -17.32 12.35 -10.42
C ALA A 95 -18.50 12.13 -9.45
N LEU A 96 -19.51 13.01 -9.52
CA LEU A 96 -20.69 12.94 -8.66
C LEU A 96 -21.61 11.75 -8.98
N GLN A 97 -21.50 11.12 -10.16
CA GLN A 97 -22.24 9.89 -10.48
C GLN A 97 -21.72 8.67 -9.70
N ASN A 98 -20.42 8.63 -9.37
CA ASN A 98 -19.79 7.50 -8.70
C ASN A 98 -18.89 7.95 -7.52
N PRO A 99 -19.44 8.66 -6.52
CA PRO A 99 -18.65 9.37 -5.50
C PRO A 99 -17.77 8.45 -4.64
N SER A 100 -18.13 7.17 -4.50
CA SER A 100 -17.34 6.18 -3.76
C SER A 100 -16.08 5.73 -4.48
N LYS A 101 -15.98 5.92 -5.81
CA LYS A 101 -14.81 5.54 -6.62
C LYS A 101 -13.83 6.69 -6.84
N VAL A 102 -14.26 7.94 -6.61
CA VAL A 102 -13.43 9.11 -6.89
C VAL A 102 -12.31 9.25 -5.85
N LEU A 103 -11.08 9.01 -6.30
CA LEU A 103 -9.86 9.22 -5.50
C LEU A 103 -9.10 10.47 -5.94
N SER A 104 -9.23 10.84 -7.22
CA SER A 104 -8.52 11.93 -7.87
C SER A 104 -9.49 12.70 -8.77
N LEU A 105 -9.57 14.01 -8.60
CA LEU A 105 -10.43 14.90 -9.36
C LEU A 105 -9.61 16.10 -9.86
N ASP A 106 -9.47 16.21 -11.17
CA ASP A 106 -8.79 17.30 -11.86
C ASP A 106 -9.84 18.24 -12.48
N LEU A 107 -9.94 19.44 -11.94
CA LEU A 107 -10.80 20.50 -12.44
C LEU A 107 -9.97 21.74 -12.82
N CYS A 108 -8.69 21.55 -13.17
CA CYS A 108 -7.83 22.62 -13.63
C CYS A 108 -8.39 23.29 -14.89
N GLU A 109 -8.26 24.61 -14.99
CA GLU A 109 -8.65 25.42 -16.17
C GLU A 109 -10.14 25.33 -16.59
N GLN A 110 -11.05 24.99 -15.68
CA GLN A 110 -12.48 24.84 -15.98
C GLN A 110 -13.31 26.13 -15.91
N LYS A 111 -12.69 27.28 -15.66
CA LYS A 111 -13.34 28.60 -15.52
C LYS A 111 -14.42 28.61 -14.42
N LEU A 112 -14.28 27.76 -13.41
CA LEU A 112 -15.20 27.65 -12.28
C LEU A 112 -15.17 28.96 -11.47
N THR A 113 -16.35 29.50 -11.18
CA THR A 113 -16.53 30.66 -10.30
C THR A 113 -16.96 30.28 -8.89
N THR A 114 -17.57 29.10 -8.75
CA THR A 114 -18.02 28.51 -7.49
C THR A 114 -17.88 26.99 -7.56
N LEU A 115 -17.93 26.33 -6.40
CA LEU A 115 -18.08 24.88 -6.30
C LEU A 115 -19.45 24.52 -5.73
N PRO A 116 -20.11 23.48 -6.26
CA PRO A 116 -21.36 22.99 -5.69
C PRO A 116 -21.13 22.38 -4.31
N LYS A 117 -22.13 22.49 -3.42
CA LYS A 117 -22.08 21.88 -2.08
C LYS A 117 -21.95 20.36 -2.15
N GLU A 118 -22.38 19.77 -3.26
CA GLU A 118 -22.31 18.35 -3.56
C GLU A 118 -20.86 17.82 -3.57
N ILE A 119 -19.84 18.67 -3.70
CA ILE A 119 -18.43 18.25 -3.57
C ILE A 119 -18.17 17.48 -2.26
N GLY A 120 -18.89 17.82 -1.17
CA GLY A 120 -18.73 17.17 0.13
C GLY A 120 -19.09 15.68 0.16
N ILE A 121 -19.81 15.17 -0.84
CA ILE A 121 -20.14 13.73 -0.93
C ILE A 121 -18.94 12.88 -1.37
N LEU A 122 -17.90 13.48 -1.95
CA LEU A 122 -16.70 12.80 -2.44
C LEU A 122 -15.76 12.43 -1.28
N GLN A 123 -16.26 11.64 -0.32
CA GLN A 123 -15.57 11.35 0.93
C GLN A 123 -14.26 10.58 0.74
N ASN A 124 -14.09 9.86 -0.39
CA ASN A 124 -12.87 9.12 -0.70
C ASN A 124 -11.83 9.95 -1.47
N LEU A 125 -12.15 11.19 -1.83
CA LEU A 125 -11.28 12.05 -2.60
C LEU A 125 -9.97 12.33 -1.84
N GLN A 126 -8.84 12.08 -2.50
CA GLN A 126 -7.50 12.27 -1.94
C GLN A 126 -6.74 13.41 -2.62
N TRP A 127 -7.00 13.62 -3.90
CA TRP A 127 -6.35 14.65 -4.70
C TRP A 127 -7.40 15.47 -5.44
N LEU A 128 -7.31 16.79 -5.30
CA LEU A 128 -8.20 17.75 -5.95
C LEU A 128 -7.37 18.88 -6.55
N ASP A 129 -7.38 19.02 -7.87
CA ASP A 129 -6.83 20.19 -8.55
C ASP A 129 -7.96 21.11 -9.00
N LEU A 130 -7.91 22.36 -8.55
CA LEU A 130 -8.86 23.42 -8.86
C LEU A 130 -8.15 24.66 -9.41
N SER A 131 -6.94 24.47 -9.91
CA SER A 131 -6.09 25.58 -10.28
C SER A 131 -6.53 26.22 -11.59
N GLU A 132 -6.05 27.43 -11.85
CA GLU A 132 -6.40 28.20 -13.05
C GLU A 132 -7.93 28.37 -13.22
N ASN A 133 -8.63 28.55 -12.10
CA ASN A 133 -10.06 28.86 -12.05
C ASN A 133 -10.30 30.29 -11.54
N ARG A 134 -11.57 30.66 -11.32
CA ARG A 134 -12.00 31.98 -10.86
C ARG A 134 -12.69 31.90 -9.50
N LEU A 135 -12.28 30.94 -8.67
CA LEU A 135 -12.87 30.71 -7.36
C LEU A 135 -12.49 31.85 -6.40
N THR A 136 -13.51 32.44 -5.79
CA THR A 136 -13.35 33.47 -4.74
C THR A 136 -13.70 32.94 -3.35
N ASN A 137 -14.46 31.85 -3.29
CA ASN A 137 -14.92 31.18 -2.07
C ASN A 137 -15.16 29.68 -2.32
N PHE A 138 -15.27 28.94 -1.23
CA PHE A 138 -15.62 27.52 -1.19
C PHE A 138 -16.91 27.30 -0.40
N PRO A 139 -17.73 26.29 -0.73
CA PRO A 139 -18.86 25.91 0.11
C PRO A 139 -18.38 25.35 1.46
N GLU A 140 -19.20 25.44 2.51
CA GLU A 140 -18.93 24.79 3.81
C GLU A 140 -18.72 23.28 3.68
N ALA A 141 -19.37 22.67 2.68
CA ALA A 141 -19.27 21.24 2.39
C ALA A 141 -17.83 20.75 2.11
N VAL A 142 -16.87 21.64 1.82
CA VAL A 142 -15.45 21.27 1.69
C VAL A 142 -14.91 20.62 2.98
N GLU A 143 -15.46 20.95 4.15
CA GLU A 143 -15.11 20.35 5.45
C GLU A 143 -15.42 18.84 5.52
N GLN A 144 -16.27 18.33 4.62
CA GLN A 144 -16.64 16.92 4.55
C GLN A 144 -15.59 16.07 3.82
N LEU A 145 -14.64 16.69 3.12
CA LEU A 145 -13.55 16.02 2.39
C LEU A 145 -12.44 15.51 3.32
N ARG A 146 -12.81 14.63 4.27
CA ARG A 146 -11.94 14.18 5.38
C ARG A 146 -10.70 13.40 4.94
N ASN A 147 -10.73 12.82 3.74
CA ASN A 147 -9.63 12.05 3.17
C ASN A 147 -8.77 12.86 2.19
N LEU A 148 -9.07 14.14 1.97
CA LEU A 148 -8.33 14.97 1.04
C LEU A 148 -6.91 15.20 1.56
N ARG A 149 -5.93 14.79 0.75
CA ARG A 149 -4.51 14.87 1.07
C ARG A 149 -3.88 16.07 0.39
N LYS A 150 -4.24 16.33 -0.87
CA LYS A 150 -3.67 17.42 -1.65
C LYS A 150 -4.75 18.24 -2.32
N LEU A 151 -4.63 19.56 -2.20
CA LEU A 151 -5.53 20.54 -2.80
C LEU A 151 -4.71 21.61 -3.51
N TYR A 152 -4.85 21.70 -4.83
CA TYR A 152 -4.17 22.70 -5.65
C TYR A 152 -5.13 23.84 -6.02
N LEU A 153 -4.70 25.07 -5.72
CA LEU A 153 -5.50 26.30 -5.83
C LEU A 153 -4.74 27.42 -6.52
N TYR A 154 -3.64 27.13 -7.22
CA TYR A 154 -2.86 28.17 -7.89
C TYR A 154 -3.73 28.92 -8.91
N SER A 155 -3.43 30.21 -9.11
CA SER A 155 -4.15 31.07 -10.05
C SER A 155 -5.66 31.19 -9.81
N ASN A 156 -6.10 31.17 -8.54
CA ASN A 156 -7.46 31.55 -8.14
C ASN A 156 -7.48 32.88 -7.35
N PRO A 157 -8.47 33.77 -7.55
CA PRO A 157 -8.58 35.05 -6.86
C PRO A 157 -9.10 34.92 -5.40
N LEU A 158 -8.55 33.99 -4.62
CA LEU A 158 -8.95 33.73 -3.25
C LEU A 158 -8.43 34.83 -2.30
N LEU A 159 -9.36 35.44 -1.57
CA LEU A 159 -9.01 36.41 -0.53
C LEU A 159 -8.23 35.74 0.62
N PRO A 160 -7.31 36.46 1.30
CA PRO A 160 -6.54 35.90 2.41
C PRO A 160 -7.42 35.26 3.51
N LYS A 161 -8.56 35.88 3.83
CA LYS A 161 -9.53 35.34 4.79
C LYS A 161 -10.04 33.95 4.40
N GLU A 162 -10.26 33.75 3.11
CA GLU A 162 -10.74 32.47 2.59
C GLU A 162 -9.65 31.41 2.58
N LYS A 163 -8.41 31.78 2.21
CA LYS A 163 -7.25 30.88 2.33
C LYS A 163 -7.10 30.34 3.75
N GLU A 164 -7.23 31.22 4.76
CA GLU A 164 -7.20 30.83 6.17
C GLU A 164 -8.38 29.95 6.59
N ARG A 165 -9.59 30.23 6.08
CA ARG A 165 -10.76 29.40 6.35
C ARG A 165 -10.56 27.98 5.82
N ILE A 166 -10.08 27.82 4.59
CA ILE A 166 -9.87 26.50 3.97
C ILE A 166 -8.76 25.72 4.71
N ARG A 167 -7.68 26.40 5.13
CA ARG A 167 -6.64 25.78 5.98
C ARG A 167 -7.21 25.20 7.26
N LYS A 168 -8.14 25.92 7.91
CA LYS A 168 -8.81 25.44 9.13
C LYS A 168 -9.82 24.32 8.85
N ALA A 169 -10.53 24.40 7.72
CA ALA A 169 -11.49 23.39 7.29
C ALA A 169 -10.83 22.04 6.97
N LEU A 170 -9.60 22.08 6.43
CA LEU A 170 -8.86 20.91 5.98
C LEU A 170 -7.48 20.82 6.66
N PRO A 171 -7.42 20.65 7.99
CA PRO A 171 -6.18 20.80 8.76
C PRO A 171 -5.13 19.71 8.47
N LYS A 172 -5.53 18.62 7.79
CA LYS A 172 -4.65 17.50 7.40
C LYS A 172 -4.28 17.51 5.91
N CYS A 173 -4.84 18.44 5.14
CA CYS A 173 -4.62 18.54 3.70
C CYS A 173 -3.45 19.48 3.41
N GLU A 174 -2.56 19.07 2.51
CA GLU A 174 -1.56 19.95 1.92
C GLU A 174 -2.24 20.84 0.87
N ILE A 175 -2.28 22.15 1.12
CA ILE A 175 -2.96 23.12 0.27
C ILE A 175 -1.93 24.02 -0.41
N TYR A 176 -1.96 24.07 -1.74
CA TYR A 176 -1.04 24.83 -2.58
C TYR A 176 -1.76 26.04 -3.19
N PHE A 177 -1.50 27.25 -2.68
CA PHE A 177 -2.11 28.49 -3.18
C PHE A 177 -1.34 29.17 -4.32
N GLY A 178 -0.12 28.71 -4.63
CA GLY A 178 0.72 29.30 -5.70
C GLY A 178 1.38 30.63 -5.34
N ASP A 179 1.42 31.01 -4.06
CA ASP A 179 2.13 32.21 -3.61
C ASP A 179 3.66 31.94 -3.67
N LYS A 180 4.41 32.82 -4.35
CA LYS A 180 5.89 32.82 -4.39
C LYS A 180 6.49 33.30 -3.08
#